data_AF-A0A2N6CNG1-F1
#
_entry.id   AF-A0A2N6CNG1-F1
#
_cell.length_a   1.000
_cell.length_b   1.000
_cell.length_c   1.000
_cell.angle_alpha   90.00
_cell.angle_beta   90.00
_cell.angle_gamma   90.00
#
_symmetry.space_group_name_H-M   'P 1'
#
loop_
_entity.id
_entity.type
_entity.pdbx_description
1 polymer ?
#
loop_
_entity_poly.entity_id
_entity_poly.type
_entity_poly.pdbx_seq_one_letter_code
_entity_poly.pdbx_strand_id
1 'polypeptide(L)'
;MRRTNAQPVTGVTIKPARPSRRVFLKSATGLLAAGSSALLTGCGESTAVDRKLQFGSLRAALAEAERLANLAALETASVWTLPQTLVHCAQSIEYSMAGYPEMKSKAFQNTAGAAAFNLFAWRGRMSHDLTEQIPGAPALENATDMTTSLARLRSAVDAFASTQELLQPHTAPTQRTQT
;
A
#
# COMPACT_ATOMS: atom_id res chain seq x y z
N MET A 1 -87.93 5.38 -34.97
CA MET A 1 -86.91 6.46 -35.00
C MET A 1 -85.88 6.20 -33.92
N ARG A 2 -84.58 6.31 -34.24
CA ARG A 2 -83.41 6.05 -33.38
C ARG A 2 -83.24 7.10 -32.27
N ARG A 3 -82.73 6.65 -31.11
CA ARG A 3 -81.67 7.27 -30.26
C ARG A 3 -81.49 6.39 -29.00
N THR A 4 -80.43 5.57 -28.92
CA THR A 4 -79.15 5.83 -28.21
C THR A 4 -79.23 5.87 -26.67
N ASN A 5 -78.61 4.82 -26.09
CA ASN A 5 -77.50 4.86 -25.12
C ASN A 5 -77.75 5.07 -23.61
N ALA A 6 -77.00 4.25 -22.86
CA ALA A 6 -76.28 4.49 -21.59
C ALA A 6 -76.96 4.26 -20.21
N GLN A 7 -76.41 3.21 -19.55
CA GLN A 7 -76.04 3.03 -18.12
C GLN A 7 -77.16 2.73 -17.10
N PRO A 8 -76.88 1.84 -16.11
CA PRO A 8 -76.35 2.36 -14.84
C PRO A 8 -75.24 1.51 -14.15
N VAL A 9 -74.60 2.25 -13.25
CA VAL A 9 -73.45 2.00 -12.37
C VAL A 9 -73.69 0.98 -11.23
N THR A 10 -72.60 0.36 -10.74
CA THR A 10 -72.17 0.39 -9.31
C THR A 10 -70.93 -0.49 -9.10
N GLY A 11 -70.01 -0.06 -8.23
CA GLY A 11 -68.93 -0.92 -7.70
C GLY A 11 -67.65 -0.19 -7.34
N VAL A 12 -67.53 0.21 -6.07
CA VAL A 12 -66.36 0.82 -5.41
C VAL A 12 -65.27 -0.23 -5.16
N THR A 13 -63.99 0.17 -5.11
CA THR A 13 -63.04 -0.12 -3.99
C THR A 13 -61.56 -0.27 -4.41
N ILE A 14 -60.77 0.71 -3.96
CA ILE A 14 -59.44 0.70 -3.32
C ILE A 14 -58.22 0.02 -3.99
N LYS A 15 -57.14 0.83 -4.03
CA LYS A 15 -55.78 0.57 -4.52
C LYS A 15 -55.10 -0.67 -3.92
N PRO A 16 -54.30 -1.43 -4.69
CA PRO A 16 -53.52 -2.53 -4.17
C PRO A 16 -52.27 -2.08 -3.40
N ALA A 17 -51.99 -2.81 -2.32
CA ALA A 17 -50.80 -2.72 -1.48
C ALA A 17 -49.55 -3.34 -2.16
N ARG A 18 -48.37 -2.84 -1.76
CA ARG A 18 -47.03 -3.31 -2.18
C ARG A 18 -46.76 -4.75 -1.72
N PRO A 19 -46.06 -5.58 -2.51
CA PRO A 19 -45.38 -6.75 -1.97
C PRO A 19 -43.88 -6.50 -1.76
N SER A 20 -43.44 -6.72 -0.52
CA SER A 20 -42.06 -7.05 -0.18
C SER A 20 -41.69 -8.42 -0.75
N ARG A 21 -40.50 -8.57 -1.34
CA ARG A 21 -39.95 -9.89 -1.65
C ARG A 21 -38.51 -9.97 -1.18
N ARG A 22 -38.32 -10.43 0.06
CA ARG A 22 -37.13 -11.20 0.43
C ARG A 22 -37.34 -12.61 -0.09
N VAL A 23 -36.55 -13.03 -1.07
CA VAL A 23 -36.49 -14.42 -1.51
C VAL A 23 -35.06 -14.87 -1.33
N PHE A 24 -34.87 -15.75 -0.35
CA PHE A 24 -33.63 -16.47 -0.09
C PHE A 24 -33.62 -17.67 -1.03
N LEU A 25 -32.85 -17.61 -2.12
CA LEU A 25 -32.64 -18.75 -3.00
C LEU A 25 -31.36 -19.47 -2.55
N LYS A 26 -31.56 -20.56 -1.80
CA LYS A 26 -30.60 -21.66 -1.75
C LYS A 26 -30.88 -22.54 -2.97
N SER A 27 -29.91 -22.67 -3.84
CA SER A 27 -29.89 -23.68 -4.90
C SER A 27 -28.45 -24.15 -5.08
N ALA A 28 -28.20 -25.35 -4.55
CA ALA A 28 -27.04 -26.15 -4.88
C ALA A 28 -27.42 -27.06 -6.05
N THR A 29 -26.71 -26.95 -7.17
CA THR A 29 -26.63 -27.99 -8.20
C THR A 29 -25.23 -27.95 -8.77
N GLY A 30 -24.55 -29.10 -8.70
CA GLY A 30 -23.16 -29.24 -9.06
C GLY A 30 -22.90 -29.02 -10.55
N LEU A 31 -21.74 -28.45 -10.83
CA LEU A 31 -21.04 -28.62 -12.08
C LEU A 31 -19.61 -29.05 -11.74
N LEU A 32 -19.28 -30.29 -12.08
CA LEU A 32 -17.90 -30.77 -12.17
C LEU A 32 -17.24 -30.04 -13.34
N ALA A 33 -16.83 -28.79 -13.10
CA ALA A 33 -15.78 -28.18 -13.90
C ALA A 33 -14.46 -28.67 -13.30
N ALA A 34 -13.61 -29.27 -14.14
CA ALA A 34 -12.24 -29.62 -13.82
C ALA A 34 -11.57 -28.43 -13.12
N GLY A 35 -11.52 -28.48 -11.79
CA GLY A 35 -10.94 -27.44 -10.99
C GLY A 35 -9.44 -27.48 -11.27
N SER A 36 -8.98 -26.55 -12.09
CA SER A 36 -7.61 -26.05 -11.99
C SER A 36 -7.40 -25.76 -10.52
N SER A 37 -6.73 -26.67 -9.83
CA SER A 37 -6.10 -26.38 -8.56
C SER A 37 -5.03 -25.37 -8.94
N ALA A 38 -5.43 -24.10 -9.01
CA ALA A 38 -4.52 -22.99 -8.91
C ALA A 38 -3.76 -23.29 -7.63
N LEU A 39 -2.54 -23.77 -7.81
CA LEU A 39 -1.58 -23.91 -6.76
C LEU A 39 -1.49 -22.51 -6.15
N LEU A 40 -2.12 -22.30 -5.00
CA LEU A 40 -1.80 -21.24 -4.07
C LEU A 40 -0.41 -21.55 -3.50
N THR A 41 0.60 -21.63 -4.38
CA THR A 41 2.00 -21.66 -4.02
C THR A 41 2.42 -20.21 -3.92
N GLY A 42 2.24 -19.63 -2.74
CA GLY A 42 2.54 -18.23 -2.51
C GLY A 42 2.48 -17.81 -1.05
N CYS A 43 2.75 -18.73 -0.12
CA CYS A 43 3.20 -18.35 1.21
C CYS A 43 4.60 -18.94 1.37
N GLY A 44 5.56 -18.31 0.69
CA GLY A 44 6.95 -18.41 1.13
C GLY A 44 7.01 -17.74 2.49
N GLU A 45 6.88 -18.52 3.56
CA GLU A 45 7.13 -18.02 4.90
C GLU A 45 8.63 -17.73 4.97
N SER A 46 8.99 -16.45 4.88
CA SER A 46 10.37 -16.02 5.09
C SER A 46 10.78 -16.51 6.48
N THR A 47 11.75 -17.43 6.55
CA THR A 47 12.39 -17.88 7.80
C THR A 47 13.27 -16.79 8.44
N ALA A 48 13.16 -15.57 7.93
CA ALA A 48 13.83 -14.39 8.44
C ALA A 48 13.36 -14.11 9.87
N VAL A 49 14.31 -13.97 10.80
CA VAL A 49 14.01 -13.49 12.15
C VAL A 49 13.64 -12.02 12.06
N ASP A 50 12.34 -11.71 12.15
CA ASP A 50 11.88 -10.34 12.33
C ASP A 50 12.25 -9.84 13.73
N ARG A 51 13.29 -9.01 13.80
CA ARG A 51 13.76 -8.38 15.03
C ARG A 51 12.81 -7.29 15.56
N LYS A 52 11.72 -7.00 14.84
CA LYS A 52 10.72 -5.97 15.17
C LYS A 52 11.36 -4.62 15.50
N LEU A 53 12.37 -4.24 14.70
CA LEU A 53 13.11 -3.00 14.90
C LEU A 53 12.17 -1.79 14.79
N GLN A 54 12.29 -0.87 15.75
CA GLN A 54 11.62 0.42 15.75
C GLN A 54 12.66 1.48 16.11
N PHE A 55 12.65 2.58 15.37
CA PHE A 55 13.57 3.69 15.59
C PHE A 55 12.76 4.95 15.85
N GLY A 56 13.15 5.71 16.89
CA GLY A 56 12.55 7.01 17.18
C GLY A 56 13.02 8.14 16.26
N SER A 57 14.02 7.89 15.41
CA SER A 57 14.52 8.89 14.44
C SER A 57 15.24 8.24 13.28
N LEU A 58 15.31 8.98 12.16
CA LEU A 58 16.08 8.59 10.97
C LEU A 58 17.57 8.40 11.27
N ARG A 59 18.10 9.19 12.22
CA ARG A 59 19.50 9.09 12.67
C ARG A 59 19.77 7.82 13.47
N ALA A 60 18.82 7.36 14.29
CA ALA A 60 18.92 6.07 14.97
C ALA A 60 18.87 4.90 13.98
N ALA A 61 18.02 4.99 12.94
CA ALA A 61 17.99 4.00 11.86
C ALA A 61 19.31 3.98 11.06
N LEU A 62 19.88 5.15 10.75
CA LEU A 62 21.19 5.26 10.10
C LEU A 62 22.30 4.61 10.92
N ALA A 63 22.34 4.82 12.24
CA ALA A 63 23.34 4.21 13.10
C ALA A 63 23.25 2.67 13.09
N GLU A 64 22.04 2.09 13.05
CA GLU A 64 21.89 0.63 12.89
C GLU A 64 22.34 0.18 11.49
N ALA A 65 22.07 0.95 10.43
CA ALA A 65 22.55 0.64 9.09
C ALA A 65 24.09 0.67 9.01
N GLU A 66 24.74 1.66 9.63
CA GLU A 66 26.21 1.72 9.76
C GLU A 66 26.75 0.52 10.54
N ARG A 67 26.07 0.11 11.62
CA ARG A 67 26.44 -1.09 12.39
C ARG A 67 26.35 -2.35 11.54
N LEU A 68 25.27 -2.52 10.77
CA LEU A 68 25.05 -3.67 9.90
C LEU A 68 26.09 -3.72 8.76
N ALA A 69 26.43 -2.58 8.17
CA ALA A 69 27.45 -2.48 7.12
C ALA A 69 28.86 -2.87 7.59
N ASN A 70 29.12 -2.79 8.89
CA ASN A 70 30.41 -3.17 9.49
C ASN A 70 30.45 -4.62 10.01
N LEU A 71 29.37 -5.40 9.85
CA LEU A 71 29.39 -6.81 10.24
C LEU A 71 30.21 -7.62 9.22
N ALA A 72 31.08 -8.49 9.73
CA ALA A 72 31.88 -9.38 8.90
C ALA A 72 31.02 -10.39 8.10
N ALA A 73 29.84 -10.72 8.61
CA ALA A 73 28.84 -11.54 7.93
C ALA A 73 27.45 -11.01 8.24
N LEU A 74 26.65 -10.79 7.21
CA LEU A 74 25.23 -10.49 7.31
C LEU A 74 24.49 -11.35 6.29
N GLU A 75 23.76 -12.34 6.79
CA GLU A 75 22.82 -13.11 5.98
C GLU A 75 21.51 -12.32 5.90
N THR A 76 21.10 -11.96 4.69
CA THR A 76 19.81 -11.31 4.44
C THR A 76 18.86 -12.30 3.79
N ALA A 77 17.60 -12.32 4.22
CA ALA A 77 16.53 -13.04 3.54
C ALA A 77 15.94 -12.24 2.35
N SER A 78 16.58 -11.12 1.99
CA SER A 78 16.14 -10.22 0.94
C SER A 78 16.69 -10.67 -0.41
N VAL A 79 15.95 -10.41 -1.48
CA VAL A 79 16.45 -10.56 -2.86
C VAL A 79 17.52 -9.50 -3.17
N TRP A 80 17.49 -8.37 -2.46
CA TRP A 80 18.49 -7.31 -2.58
C TRP A 80 19.69 -7.54 -1.68
N THR A 81 20.86 -7.19 -2.20
CA THR A 81 22.08 -7.06 -1.40
C THR A 81 21.93 -5.91 -0.40
N LEU A 82 22.78 -5.89 0.63
CA LEU A 82 22.77 -4.77 1.58
C LEU A 82 23.07 -3.42 0.88
N PRO A 83 24.07 -3.28 -0.02
CA PRO A 83 24.27 -2.05 -0.78
C PRO A 83 23.03 -1.58 -1.55
N GLN A 84 22.32 -2.49 -2.22
CA GLN A 84 21.06 -2.18 -2.93
C GLN A 84 19.98 -1.68 -1.98
N THR A 85 19.84 -2.33 -0.81
CA THR A 85 18.89 -1.92 0.23
C THR A 85 19.21 -0.51 0.73
N LEU A 86 20.49 -0.20 1.00
CA LEU A 86 20.92 1.13 1.45
C LEU A 86 20.62 2.21 0.40
N VAL A 87 20.87 1.92 -0.89
CA VAL A 87 20.53 2.84 -1.99
C VAL A 87 19.03 3.06 -2.11
N HIS A 88 18.21 2.01 -1.97
CA HIS A 88 16.76 2.13 -1.99
C HIS A 88 16.22 2.97 -0.82
N CYS A 89 16.79 2.80 0.38
CA CYS A 89 16.50 3.66 1.53
C CYS A 89 16.86 5.13 1.23
N ALA A 90 18.03 5.37 0.62
CA ALA A 90 18.45 6.72 0.23
C ALA A 90 17.48 7.36 -0.78
N GLN A 91 17.11 6.62 -1.84
CA GLN A 91 16.11 7.07 -2.83
C GLN A 91 14.77 7.43 -2.17
N SER A 92 14.30 6.61 -1.22
CA SER A 92 13.05 6.87 -0.51
C SER A 92 13.09 8.19 0.26
N ILE A 93 14.22 8.49 0.91
CA ILE A 93 14.41 9.76 1.63
C ILE A 93 14.54 10.92 0.63
N GLU A 94 15.33 10.78 -0.42
CA GLU A 94 15.53 11.78 -1.47
C GLU A 94 14.19 12.18 -2.13
N TYR A 95 13.37 11.20 -2.53
CA TYR A 95 12.07 11.45 -3.15
C TYR A 95 10.99 11.91 -2.17
N SER A 96 11.16 11.71 -0.86
CA SER A 96 10.30 12.36 0.14
C SER A 96 10.50 13.89 0.16
N MET A 97 11.69 14.36 -0.23
CA MET A 97 12.01 15.79 -0.30
C MET A 97 11.74 16.36 -1.70
N ALA A 98 12.15 15.66 -2.75
CA ALA A 98 12.04 16.13 -4.14
C ALA A 98 10.69 15.80 -4.81
N GLY A 99 9.91 14.88 -4.23
CA GLY A 99 8.72 14.30 -4.84
C GLY A 99 9.03 13.03 -5.64
N TYR A 100 8.08 12.08 -5.67
CA TYR A 100 8.27 10.81 -6.38
C TYR A 100 8.11 10.98 -7.90
N PRO A 101 8.92 10.26 -8.70
CA PRO A 101 8.91 10.41 -10.16
C PRO A 101 7.59 9.98 -10.80
N GLU A 102 6.96 8.93 -10.26
CA GLU A 102 5.62 8.52 -10.64
C GLU A 102 4.68 8.48 -9.44
N MET A 103 3.63 9.29 -9.51
CA MET A 103 2.64 9.43 -8.44
C MET A 103 1.40 8.59 -8.72
N LYS A 104 0.85 7.94 -7.69
CA LYS A 104 -0.49 7.33 -7.74
C LYS A 104 -1.55 8.41 -7.98
N SER A 105 -2.73 8.04 -8.46
CA SER A 105 -3.80 9.03 -8.71
C SER A 105 -4.23 9.76 -7.43
N LYS A 106 -4.66 11.03 -7.56
CA LYS A 106 -5.17 11.82 -6.42
C LYS A 106 -6.36 11.15 -5.72
N ALA A 107 -7.21 10.47 -6.50
CA ALA A 107 -8.34 9.72 -5.95
C ALA A 107 -7.86 8.60 -5.02
N PHE A 108 -6.85 7.83 -5.43
CA PHE A 108 -6.25 6.79 -4.58
C PHE A 108 -5.59 7.38 -3.34
N GLN A 109 -4.76 8.43 -3.50
CA GLN A 109 -4.06 9.09 -2.40
C GLN A 109 -5.03 9.59 -1.31
N ASN A 110 -6.17 10.17 -1.72
CA ASN A 110 -7.19 10.73 -0.83
C ASN A 110 -8.18 9.68 -0.27
N THR A 111 -8.06 8.41 -0.66
CA THR A 111 -8.99 7.34 -0.22
C THR A 111 -8.22 6.17 0.38
N ALA A 112 -8.01 5.10 -0.38
CA ALA A 112 -7.36 3.88 0.06
C ALA A 112 -5.91 4.15 0.52
N GLY A 113 -5.19 5.05 -0.15
CA GLY A 113 -3.83 5.45 0.24
C GLY A 113 -3.79 6.09 1.64
N ALA A 114 -4.69 7.06 1.90
CA ALA A 114 -4.81 7.69 3.21
C ALA A 114 -5.21 6.69 4.32
N ALA A 115 -6.15 5.78 4.02
CA ALA A 115 -6.55 4.75 4.97
C ALA A 115 -5.40 3.79 5.30
N ALA A 116 -4.66 3.34 4.30
CA ALA A 116 -3.49 2.47 4.48
C ALA A 116 -2.40 3.17 5.31
N PHE A 117 -2.10 4.44 5.00
CA PHE A 117 -1.13 5.22 5.78
C PHE A 117 -1.53 5.34 7.25
N ASN A 118 -2.78 5.69 7.55
CA ASN A 118 -3.23 5.81 8.93
C ASN A 118 -3.11 4.48 9.69
N LEU A 119 -3.43 3.36 9.03
CA LEU A 119 -3.26 2.04 9.61
C LEU A 119 -1.78 1.74 9.91
N PHE A 120 -0.88 2.08 8.98
CA PHE A 120 0.56 1.86 9.17
C PHE A 120 1.17 2.78 10.24
N ALA A 121 0.75 4.05 10.27
CA ALA A 121 1.16 5.01 11.28
C ALA A 121 0.73 4.54 12.67
N TRP A 122 -0.53 4.11 12.84
CA TRP A 122 -1.02 3.54 14.09
C TRP A 122 -0.24 2.28 14.50
N ARG A 123 0.10 1.42 13.53
CA ARG A 123 0.83 0.18 13.78
C ARG A 123 2.34 0.39 13.96
N GLY A 124 2.85 1.58 13.66
CA GLY A 124 4.28 1.92 13.68
C GLY A 124 5.12 1.18 12.63
N ARG A 125 4.49 0.56 11.62
CA ARG A 125 5.17 -0.20 10.55
C ARG A 125 4.29 -0.35 9.31
N MET A 126 4.93 -0.35 8.15
CA MET A 126 4.28 -0.65 6.87
C MET A 126 4.32 -2.15 6.57
N SER A 127 3.40 -2.62 5.74
CA SER A 127 3.44 -3.98 5.18
C SER A 127 3.23 -3.85 3.67
N HIS A 128 4.30 -4.08 2.93
CA HIS A 128 4.35 -4.05 1.48
C HIS A 128 5.40 -5.06 1.00
N ASP A 129 5.48 -5.27 -0.31
CA ASP A 129 6.52 -6.08 -0.92
C ASP A 129 7.88 -5.39 -0.72
N LEU A 130 8.82 -6.07 -0.05
CA LEU A 130 10.16 -5.56 0.24
C LEU A 130 11.06 -5.52 -1.00
N THR A 131 10.60 -6.03 -2.13
CA THR A 131 11.28 -5.99 -3.42
C THR A 131 10.67 -4.99 -4.41
N GLU A 132 9.67 -4.21 -3.98
CA GLU A 132 9.04 -3.18 -4.79
C GLU A 132 10.00 -1.99 -5.02
N GLN A 133 10.43 -1.80 -6.26
CA GLN A 133 11.20 -0.62 -6.65
C GLN A 133 10.32 0.64 -6.65
N ILE A 134 10.93 1.81 -6.45
CA ILE A 134 10.21 3.08 -6.59
C ILE A 134 9.90 3.29 -8.08
N PRO A 135 8.62 3.38 -8.48
CA PRO A 135 8.26 3.56 -9.89
C PRO A 135 8.88 4.83 -10.46
N GLY A 136 9.61 4.71 -11.57
CA GLY A 136 10.31 5.80 -12.23
C GLY A 136 11.67 6.20 -11.63
N ALA A 137 12.12 5.57 -10.54
CA ALA A 137 13.46 5.80 -9.98
C ALA A 137 14.54 5.01 -10.74
N PRO A 138 15.82 5.43 -10.68
CA PRO A 138 16.94 4.64 -11.20
C PRO A 138 16.99 3.24 -10.57
N ALA A 139 17.24 2.25 -11.41
CA ALA A 139 17.26 0.85 -11.00
C ALA A 139 18.49 0.53 -10.11
N LEU A 140 18.35 -0.47 -9.23
CA LEU A 140 19.27 -0.74 -8.12
C LEU A 140 20.46 -1.64 -8.50
N GLU A 141 20.49 -2.21 -9.70
CA GLU A 141 21.44 -3.27 -10.10
C GLU A 141 22.90 -2.79 -10.04
N ASN A 142 23.13 -1.48 -10.16
CA ASN A 142 24.47 -0.88 -10.10
C ASN A 142 24.97 -0.59 -8.67
N ALA A 143 24.14 -0.77 -7.65
CA ALA A 143 24.52 -0.55 -6.26
C ALA A 143 25.27 -1.76 -5.70
N THR A 144 26.56 -1.85 -5.99
CA THR A 144 27.42 -2.96 -5.55
C THR A 144 28.42 -2.55 -4.46
N ASP A 145 28.82 -1.29 -4.41
CA ASP A 145 29.81 -0.80 -3.46
C ASP A 145 29.18 -0.37 -2.13
N MET A 146 29.61 -0.99 -1.02
CA MET A 146 29.09 -0.72 0.31
C MET A 146 29.39 0.71 0.78
N THR A 147 30.62 1.18 0.57
CA THR A 147 31.08 2.49 1.04
C THR A 147 30.27 3.61 0.40
N THR A 148 30.11 3.56 -0.92
CA THR A 148 29.34 4.53 -1.71
C THR A 148 27.86 4.48 -1.33
N SER A 149 27.29 3.27 -1.15
CA SER A 149 25.89 3.10 -0.80
C SER A 149 25.57 3.66 0.59
N LEU A 150 26.44 3.40 1.57
CA LEU A 150 26.30 3.94 2.92
C LEU A 150 26.51 5.46 2.96
N ALA A 151 27.50 5.97 2.23
CA ALA A 151 27.73 7.40 2.09
C ALA A 151 26.53 8.13 1.48
N ARG A 152 25.88 7.54 0.47
CA ARG A 152 24.65 8.07 -0.12
C ARG A 152 23.51 8.11 0.90
N LEU A 153 23.28 7.02 1.63
CA LEU A 153 22.25 6.99 2.67
C LEU A 153 22.49 8.07 3.73
N ARG A 154 23.74 8.23 4.18
CA ARG A 154 24.11 9.27 5.14
C ARG A 154 23.82 10.67 4.60
N SER A 155 24.22 10.95 3.37
CA SER A 155 23.94 12.23 2.69
C SER A 155 22.43 12.51 2.62
N ALA A 156 21.61 11.50 2.27
CA ALA A 156 20.17 11.64 2.22
C ALA A 156 19.56 11.94 3.61
N VAL A 157 20.03 11.27 4.66
CA VAL A 157 19.59 11.53 6.05
C VAL A 157 19.97 12.94 6.51
N ASP A 158 21.19 13.39 6.21
CA ASP A 158 21.67 14.73 6.56
C ASP A 158 20.87 15.81 5.80
N ALA A 159 20.62 15.61 4.51
CA ALA A 159 19.79 16.50 3.70
C ALA A 159 18.36 16.58 4.25
N PHE A 160 17.75 15.45 4.60
CA PHE A 160 16.42 15.41 5.21
C PHE A 160 16.37 16.16 6.54
N ALA A 161 17.37 15.99 7.41
CA ALA A 161 17.47 16.70 8.67
C ALA A 161 17.61 18.22 8.48
N SER A 162 18.21 18.65 7.38
CA SER A 162 18.38 20.07 7.03
C SER A 162 17.17 20.70 6.32
N THR A 163 16.19 19.90 5.90
CA THR A 163 15.06 20.37 5.09
C THR A 163 14.06 21.12 5.96
N GLN A 164 13.96 22.44 5.75
CA GLN A 164 13.03 23.32 6.47
C GLN A 164 11.65 23.40 5.81
N GLU A 165 11.55 23.04 4.53
CA GLU A 165 10.30 23.08 3.76
C GLU A 165 9.34 21.95 4.15
N LEU A 166 8.07 22.10 3.77
CA LEU A 166 7.11 21.01 3.83
C LEU A 166 7.55 19.94 2.82
N LEU A 167 7.58 18.69 3.27
CA LEU A 167 7.88 17.55 2.39
C LEU A 167 6.90 17.54 1.21
N GLN A 168 7.39 17.13 0.03
CA GLN A 168 6.54 17.03 -1.14
C GLN A 168 5.46 15.95 -0.92
N PRO A 169 4.28 16.08 -1.55
CA PRO A 169 3.26 15.04 -1.50
C PRO A 169 3.85 13.71 -1.97
N HIS A 170 3.68 12.67 -1.17
CA HIS A 170 4.11 11.29 -1.44
C HIS A 170 2.91 10.45 -1.89
N THR A 171 3.17 9.19 -2.21
CA THR A 171 2.16 8.23 -2.67
C THR A 171 1.08 7.89 -1.62
N ALA A 172 1.18 8.47 -0.42
CA ALA A 172 0.17 8.54 0.65
C ALA A 172 0.24 9.95 1.35
N PRO A 173 -0.55 10.30 2.38
CA PRO A 173 -0.39 11.53 3.19
C PRO A 173 0.57 11.32 4.39
N THR A 174 1.34 12.32 4.82
CA THR A 174 2.37 12.29 5.90
C THR A 174 2.18 13.63 6.55
N GLN A 175 1.81 13.60 7.83
CA GLN A 175 1.88 14.77 8.67
C GLN A 175 3.12 14.63 9.55
N ARG A 176 3.93 15.69 9.60
CA ARG A 176 5.05 15.81 10.54
C ARG A 176 4.46 15.98 11.94
N THR A 177 4.64 14.99 12.81
CA THR A 177 4.54 15.21 14.26
C THR A 177 5.93 15.65 14.74
N GLN A 178 6.03 16.89 15.23
CA GLN A 178 7.20 17.35 15.96
C GLN A 178 7.12 16.80 17.39
N THR A 179 8.17 16.12 17.86
CA THR A 179 8.43 15.88 19.29
C THR A 179 9.92 16.05 19.54
#